data_AF-A0AAD9BHT3-F1
#
_entry.id   AF-A0AAD9BHT3-F1
#
_cell.length_a   1.000
_cell.length_b   1.000
_cell.length_c   1.000
_cell.angle_alpha   90.00
_cell.angle_beta   90.00
_cell.angle_gamma   90.00
#
_symmetry.space_group_name_H-M   'P 1'
#
loop_
_entity.id
_entity.type
_entity.pdbx_description
1 polymer ?
#
loop_
_entity_poly.entity_id
_entity_poly.type
_entity_poly.pdbx_seq_one_letter_code
_entity_poly.pdbx_strand_id
1 'polypeptide(L)'
;MASKVNLYKHGQTFVNTPFESSIDSTAVEEKLFGHSEEEDDGPVVFICGKCKLPVGDSMSWDGSEDGQNQIKLKRVTDNVVVGEDTRLHEASNKSLCLVVNLFCRGCKFVLGMVYSSTPKNLDHKRLAFYFNVANIDSYVLGSASQMLAAEGPKEQPVTLEYRGVVEQQLTEMKMLVMSMAQRLEDIDANLQD
;
A
#
# COMPACT_ATOMS: atom_id res chain seq x y z
N MET A 1 4.08 -42.08 43.94
CA MET A 1 3.55 -40.75 44.31
C MET A 1 2.37 -40.50 43.36
N ALA A 2 1.15 -40.93 43.71
CA ALA A 2 0.12 -40.15 44.42
C ALA A 2 -0.26 -38.87 43.65
N SER A 3 -1.33 -38.90 42.85
CA SER A 3 -2.66 -38.28 43.16
C SER A 3 -2.94 -37.24 42.05
N LYS A 4 -4.15 -36.93 41.55
CA LYS A 4 -5.53 -37.03 42.05
C LYS A 4 -6.49 -36.78 40.87
N VAL A 5 -7.68 -37.36 40.96
CA VAL A 5 -8.88 -37.08 40.15
C VAL A 5 -9.67 -35.91 40.78
N ASN A 6 -10.33 -35.08 39.96
CA ASN A 6 -11.62 -34.40 40.19
C ASN A 6 -11.95 -33.61 38.91
N LEU A 7 -12.97 -33.92 38.09
CA LEU A 7 -14.42 -34.00 38.31
C LEU A 7 -15.06 -32.68 38.76
N TYR A 8 -15.61 -31.93 37.80
CA TYR A 8 -16.87 -31.19 38.00
C TYR A 8 -17.79 -31.47 36.82
N LYS A 9 -18.86 -32.21 37.13
CA LYS A 9 -20.08 -32.31 36.33
C LYS A 9 -20.96 -31.10 36.65
N HIS A 10 -21.56 -30.50 35.65
CA HIS A 10 -22.89 -29.95 35.79
C HIS A 10 -23.71 -30.39 34.59
N GLY A 11 -24.63 -31.32 34.85
CA GLY A 11 -25.66 -31.69 33.89
C GLY A 11 -26.88 -30.81 34.11
N GLN A 12 -27.62 -30.57 33.03
CA GLN A 12 -29.07 -30.47 33.08
C GLN A 12 -29.65 -31.11 31.82
N THR A 13 -30.77 -31.78 32.05
CA THR A 13 -31.31 -32.92 31.32
C THR A 13 -32.49 -32.48 30.46
N PHE A 14 -32.55 -33.04 29.23
CA PHE A 14 -33.73 -33.48 28.47
C PHE A 14 -34.95 -32.55 28.29
N VAL A 15 -35.28 -32.27 27.02
CA VAL A 15 -36.62 -32.55 26.46
C VAL A 15 -36.47 -32.95 24.98
N ASN A 16 -36.93 -34.16 24.62
CA ASN A 16 -37.16 -34.57 23.24
C ASN A 16 -38.60 -34.21 22.85
N THR A 17 -38.81 -33.59 21.70
CA THR A 17 -39.95 -33.86 20.80
C THR A 17 -39.66 -33.33 19.38
N PRO A 18 -40.24 -33.96 18.34
CA PRO A 18 -39.67 -33.97 17.00
C PRO A 18 -40.32 -32.93 16.09
N PHE A 19 -39.51 -32.21 15.32
CA PHE A 19 -39.97 -31.58 14.09
C PHE A 19 -38.86 -31.75 13.05
N GLU A 20 -39.13 -32.61 12.07
CA GLU A 20 -38.33 -32.69 10.86
C GLU A 20 -38.46 -31.38 10.10
N SER A 21 -37.35 -30.64 10.03
CA SER A 21 -37.09 -29.79 8.88
C SER A 21 -35.59 -29.86 8.62
N SER A 22 -35.25 -30.64 7.60
CA SER A 22 -33.91 -30.75 7.02
C SER A 22 -33.46 -29.35 6.57
N ILE A 23 -32.56 -28.75 7.33
CA ILE A 23 -31.81 -27.57 6.89
C ILE A 23 -30.37 -28.04 6.81
N ASP A 24 -29.88 -28.11 5.59
CA ASP A 24 -28.53 -28.50 5.26
C ASP A 24 -27.55 -27.45 5.81
N SER A 25 -26.99 -27.71 7.00
CA SER A 25 -26.04 -26.82 7.66
C SER A 25 -24.73 -26.66 6.88
N THR A 26 -24.51 -27.43 5.80
CA THR A 26 -23.31 -27.29 4.97
C THR A 26 -23.35 -26.06 4.06
N ALA A 27 -24.54 -25.52 3.74
CA ALA A 27 -24.67 -24.36 2.87
C ALA A 27 -24.39 -23.00 3.56
N VAL A 28 -24.31 -22.97 4.89
CA VAL A 28 -24.08 -21.73 5.66
C VAL A 28 -22.61 -21.57 6.09
N GLU A 29 -21.86 -22.67 6.18
CA GLU A 29 -20.43 -22.63 6.51
C GLU A 29 -19.55 -22.31 5.28
N GLU A 30 -19.98 -22.65 4.06
CA GLU A 30 -19.24 -22.31 2.82
C GLU A 30 -19.23 -20.80 2.49
N LYS A 31 -20.09 -19.99 3.11
CA LYS A 31 -20.13 -18.53 2.89
C LYS A 31 -19.45 -17.69 3.97
N LEU A 32 -18.89 -18.32 5.00
CA LEU A 32 -18.19 -17.63 6.11
C LEU A 32 -16.70 -17.96 6.19
N PHE A 33 -16.27 -19.05 5.56
CA PHE A 33 -14.87 -19.36 5.34
C PHE A 33 -14.69 -19.55 3.84
N GLY A 34 -14.50 -18.43 3.14
CA GLY A 34 -14.03 -18.46 1.77
C GLY A 34 -12.85 -19.42 1.70
N HIS A 35 -12.93 -20.36 0.75
CA HIS A 35 -11.82 -21.21 0.38
C HIS A 35 -10.55 -20.34 0.38
N SER A 36 -9.64 -20.57 1.32
CA SER A 36 -8.29 -20.02 1.22
C SER A 36 -7.58 -20.79 0.13
N GLU A 37 -8.03 -20.60 -1.11
CA GLU A 37 -7.10 -20.63 -2.23
C GLU A 37 -6.03 -19.61 -1.83
N GLU A 38 -4.78 -20.06 -1.75
CA GLU A 38 -3.65 -19.16 -1.60
C GLU A 38 -3.71 -18.23 -2.81
N GLU A 39 -4.43 -17.10 -2.67
CA GLU A 39 -4.43 -16.03 -3.64
C GLU A 39 -2.99 -15.56 -3.69
N ASP A 40 -2.29 -15.98 -4.75
CA ASP A 40 -0.97 -15.45 -5.10
C ASP A 40 -1.19 -13.96 -5.36
N ASP A 41 -0.98 -13.16 -4.32
CA ASP A 41 -0.92 -11.71 -4.39
C ASP A 41 0.05 -11.39 -5.52
N GLY A 42 -0.49 -10.95 -6.66
CA GLY A 42 0.24 -10.85 -7.92
C GLY A 42 1.55 -10.04 -7.82
N PRO A 43 2.35 -9.99 -8.89
CA PRO A 43 3.64 -9.33 -8.87
C PRO A 43 3.58 -7.90 -8.31
N VAL A 44 4.53 -7.57 -7.44
CA VAL A 44 4.58 -6.29 -6.72
C VAL A 44 5.63 -5.40 -7.35
N VAL A 45 5.27 -4.14 -7.61
CA VAL A 45 6.20 -3.09 -8.03
C VAL A 45 6.53 -2.22 -6.82
N PHE A 46 7.82 -2.03 -6.57
CA PHE A 46 8.31 -1.09 -5.57
C PHE A 46 8.53 0.28 -6.22
N ILE A 47 7.99 1.32 -5.60
CA ILE A 47 8.03 2.70 -6.09
C ILE A 47 8.67 3.63 -5.07
N CYS A 48 9.33 4.69 -5.53
CA CYS A 48 9.87 5.71 -4.64
C CYS A 48 8.75 6.37 -3.82
N GLY A 49 8.86 6.39 -2.50
CA GLY A 49 7.82 6.95 -1.62
C GLY A 49 7.53 8.44 -1.87
N LYS A 50 8.48 9.18 -2.45
CA LYS A 50 8.36 10.63 -2.70
C LYS A 50 7.77 10.97 -4.07
N CYS A 51 8.35 10.46 -5.15
CA CYS A 51 7.98 10.83 -6.53
C CYS A 51 7.31 9.69 -7.33
N LYS A 52 7.04 8.56 -6.68
CA LYS A 52 6.34 7.38 -7.24
C LYS A 52 7.01 6.74 -8.46
N LEU A 53 8.29 7.06 -8.71
CA LEU A 53 9.06 6.45 -9.79
C LEU A 53 9.38 4.98 -9.45
N PRO A 54 9.13 4.00 -10.34
CA PRO A 54 9.41 2.58 -10.05
C PRO A 54 10.89 2.29 -9.86
N VAL A 55 11.24 1.59 -8.78
CA VAL A 55 12.64 1.32 -8.38
C VAL A 55 13.01 -0.17 -8.47
N GLY A 56 12.01 -1.05 -8.50
CA GLY A 56 12.20 -2.50 -8.62
C GLY A 56 10.87 -3.25 -8.52
N ASP A 57 10.96 -4.56 -8.45
CA ASP A 57 9.80 -5.45 -8.39
C ASP A 57 10.12 -6.75 -7.62
N SER A 58 9.07 -7.49 -7.24
CA SER A 58 9.17 -8.72 -6.46
C SER A 58 9.86 -9.88 -7.18
N MET A 59 10.03 -9.84 -8.51
CA MET A 59 10.76 -10.90 -9.24
C MET A 59 12.27 -10.89 -8.93
N SER A 60 12.75 -9.78 -8.37
CA SER A 60 14.13 -9.63 -7.91
C SER A 60 14.31 -9.80 -6.41
N TRP A 61 13.26 -10.17 -5.67
CA TRP A 61 13.27 -10.27 -4.21
C TRP A 61 14.34 -11.24 -3.67
N ASP A 62 15.03 -10.83 -2.61
CA ASP A 62 16.10 -11.60 -1.93
C ASP A 62 15.90 -11.69 -0.40
N GLY A 63 14.72 -11.31 0.11
CA GLY A 63 14.36 -11.37 1.52
C GLY A 63 14.27 -10.00 2.20
N SER A 64 13.93 -10.00 3.48
CA SER A 64 13.89 -8.83 4.37
C SER A 64 15.02 -8.87 5.41
N GLU A 65 15.27 -7.72 6.02
CA GLU A 65 16.07 -7.55 7.24
C GLU A 65 15.17 -6.86 8.28
N ASP A 66 14.41 -7.67 9.02
CA ASP A 66 13.34 -7.18 9.89
C ASP A 66 13.87 -6.24 10.97
N GLY A 67 15.09 -6.49 11.49
CA GLY A 67 15.71 -5.65 12.51
C GLY A 67 16.06 -4.24 12.05
N GLN A 68 16.13 -3.99 10.74
CA GLN A 68 16.43 -2.68 10.14
C GLN A 68 15.26 -2.13 9.33
N ASN A 69 14.12 -2.82 9.30
CA ASN A 69 12.96 -2.50 8.47
C ASN A 69 13.34 -2.25 7.00
N GLN A 70 14.09 -3.20 6.44
CA GLN A 70 14.62 -3.15 5.09
C GLN A 70 14.20 -4.36 4.27
N ILE A 71 14.04 -4.16 2.96
CA ILE A 71 13.89 -5.24 1.98
C ILE A 71 15.13 -5.32 1.10
N LYS A 72 15.39 -6.51 0.55
CA LYS A 72 16.54 -6.77 -0.31
C LYS A 72 16.09 -7.18 -1.70
N LEU A 73 16.66 -6.53 -2.72
CA LEU A 73 16.47 -6.90 -4.12
C LEU A 73 17.83 -7.28 -4.75
N LYS A 74 17.85 -8.30 -5.60
CA LYS A 74 19.04 -8.69 -6.39
C LYS A 74 19.30 -7.73 -7.54
N ARG A 75 18.25 -7.11 -8.06
CA ARG A 75 18.28 -6.19 -9.22
C ARG A 75 17.35 -5.01 -8.96
N VAL A 76 17.63 -3.90 -9.59
CA VAL A 76 16.85 -2.66 -9.53
C VAL A 76 16.70 -2.09 -10.93
N THR A 77 15.77 -1.17 -11.11
CA THR A 77 15.63 -0.44 -12.38
C THR A 77 16.71 0.64 -12.51
N ASP A 78 16.87 1.20 -13.71
CA ASP A 78 17.75 2.35 -13.95
C ASP A 78 17.32 3.62 -13.18
N ASN A 79 16.16 3.60 -12.53
CA ASN A 79 15.68 4.70 -11.71
C ASN A 79 16.35 4.76 -10.33
N VAL A 80 17.24 3.82 -10.02
CA VAL A 80 18.05 3.81 -8.80
C VAL A 80 19.50 4.13 -9.15
N VAL A 81 20.08 5.09 -8.44
CA VAL A 81 21.47 5.52 -8.61
C VAL A 81 22.24 5.18 -7.34
N VAL A 82 23.35 4.46 -7.48
CA VAL A 82 24.30 4.24 -6.39
C VAL A 82 25.12 5.51 -6.22
N GLY A 83 25.19 6.04 -5.00
CA GLY A 83 26.00 7.21 -4.69
C GLY A 83 27.50 6.97 -4.87
N GLU A 84 28.28 8.03 -4.73
CA GLU A 84 29.75 7.94 -4.74
C GLU A 84 30.31 7.90 -3.30
N ASP A 85 29.61 8.57 -2.37
CA ASP A 85 30.04 8.67 -0.98
C ASP A 85 29.82 7.38 -0.20
N THR A 86 30.91 6.87 0.37
CA THR A 86 30.90 5.73 1.27
C THR A 86 30.86 6.20 2.73
N ARG A 87 30.02 5.57 3.57
CA ARG A 87 29.94 5.82 5.01
C ARG A 87 30.11 4.54 5.83
N LEU A 88 30.55 4.68 7.07
CA LEU A 88 30.54 3.59 8.04
C LEU A 88 29.10 3.28 8.49
N HIS A 89 28.77 2.00 8.55
CA HIS A 89 27.51 1.50 9.06
C HIS A 89 27.77 0.39 10.07
N GLU A 90 27.23 0.54 11.27
CA GLU A 90 27.27 -0.51 12.27
C GLU A 90 26.18 -1.53 11.97
N ALA A 91 26.60 -2.67 11.41
CA ALA A 91 25.75 -3.83 11.28
C ALA A 91 25.68 -4.58 12.63
N SER A 92 24.80 -5.57 12.72
CA SER A 92 24.59 -6.36 13.94
C SER A 92 25.91 -6.83 14.60
N ASN A 93 25.89 -6.91 15.93
CA ASN A 93 27.05 -7.33 16.74
C ASN A 93 28.29 -6.43 16.63
N LYS A 94 28.11 -5.09 16.52
CA LYS A 94 29.18 -4.09 16.45
C LYS A 94 30.15 -4.28 15.28
N SER A 95 29.73 -4.99 14.25
CA SER A 95 30.53 -5.20 13.05
C SER A 95 30.38 -3.98 12.14
N LEU A 96 31.47 -3.27 11.89
CA LEU A 96 31.46 -2.11 11.01
C LEU A 96 31.56 -2.55 9.55
N CYS A 97 30.64 -2.04 8.74
CA CYS A 97 30.62 -2.19 7.29
C CYS A 97 30.79 -0.82 6.62
N LEU A 98 31.22 -0.85 5.37
CA LEU A 98 31.16 0.32 4.49
C LEU A 98 29.91 0.19 3.61
N VAL A 99 29.12 1.24 3.56
CA VAL A 99 27.89 1.30 2.76
C VAL A 99 27.85 2.55 1.91
N VAL A 100 27.13 2.46 0.80
CA VAL A 100 26.88 3.55 -0.12
C VAL A 100 25.37 3.74 -0.25
N ASN A 101 24.90 4.99 -0.27
CA ASN A 101 23.47 5.28 -0.36
C ASN A 101 22.91 4.99 -1.76
N LEU A 102 21.65 4.58 -1.80
CA LEU A 102 20.85 4.48 -3.01
C LEU A 102 19.96 5.71 -3.14
N PHE A 103 19.95 6.32 -4.31
CA PHE A 103 19.17 7.52 -4.61
C PHE A 103 18.16 7.26 -5.71
N CYS A 104 16.97 7.84 -5.57
CA CYS A 104 16.00 7.91 -6.66
C CYS A 104 16.53 8.85 -7.76
N ARG A 105 16.59 8.38 -9.00
CA ARG A 105 17.01 9.18 -10.16
C ARG A 105 16.15 10.43 -10.35
N GLY A 106 14.84 10.32 -10.12
CA GLY A 106 13.85 11.38 -10.34
C GLY A 106 13.90 12.52 -9.31
N CYS A 107 13.89 12.21 -8.02
CA CYS A 107 13.82 13.23 -6.96
C CYS A 107 15.03 13.32 -6.03
N LYS A 108 16.08 12.52 -6.29
CA LYS A 108 17.32 12.43 -5.49
C LYS A 108 17.09 12.04 -4.03
N PHE A 109 15.91 11.52 -3.69
CA PHE A 109 15.59 11.04 -2.36
C PHE A 109 16.37 9.74 -2.05
N VAL A 110 16.83 9.60 -0.80
CA VAL A 110 17.55 8.39 -0.35
C VAL A 110 16.55 7.25 -0.18
N LEU A 111 16.73 6.18 -0.95
CA LEU A 111 15.87 5.00 -0.93
C LEU A 111 16.38 3.91 0.03
N GLY A 112 17.69 3.88 0.26
CA GLY A 112 18.33 2.82 1.03
C GLY A 112 19.84 2.81 0.84
N MET A 113 20.45 1.62 0.80
CA MET A 113 21.90 1.46 0.72
C MET A 113 22.35 0.14 0.09
N VAL A 114 23.63 0.05 -0.25
CA VAL A 114 24.33 -1.18 -0.61
C VAL A 114 25.59 -1.32 0.24
N TYR A 115 25.95 -2.55 0.57
CA TYR A 115 27.21 -2.86 1.26
C TYR A 115 28.36 -2.90 0.25
N SER A 116 29.30 -1.96 0.35
CA SER A 116 30.52 -1.92 -0.47
C SER A 116 31.64 -2.77 0.14
N SER A 117 31.72 -2.82 1.47
CA SER A 117 32.66 -3.69 2.17
C SER A 117 32.05 -4.23 3.47
N THR A 118 32.30 -5.52 3.72
CA THR A 118 31.79 -6.26 4.88
C THR A 118 32.90 -7.10 5.49
N PRO A 119 32.89 -7.30 6.82
CA PRO A 119 33.67 -8.35 7.45
C PRO A 119 33.16 -9.74 7.01
N LYS A 120 34.02 -10.78 7.14
CA LYS A 120 33.76 -12.15 6.64
C LYS A 120 32.43 -12.76 7.13
N ASN A 121 32.05 -12.50 8.37
CA ASN A 121 30.80 -12.98 8.96
C ASN A 121 29.54 -12.32 8.35
N LEU A 122 29.70 -11.21 7.62
CA LEU A 122 28.64 -10.45 6.97
C LEU A 122 28.76 -10.44 5.44
N ASP A 123 29.63 -11.27 4.86
CA ASP A 123 29.84 -11.33 3.41
C ASP A 123 28.59 -11.69 2.62
N HIS A 124 27.65 -12.41 3.25
CA HIS A 124 26.34 -12.73 2.68
C HIS A 124 25.42 -11.50 2.51
N LYS A 125 25.77 -10.35 3.12
CA LYS A 125 25.05 -9.08 2.94
C LYS A 125 25.49 -8.32 1.69
N ARG A 126 26.59 -8.72 1.07
CA ARG A 126 27.01 -8.16 -0.22
C ARG A 126 26.12 -8.70 -1.33
N LEU A 127 26.08 -8.00 -2.46
CA LEU A 127 25.36 -8.39 -3.69
C LEU A 127 23.83 -8.17 -3.69
N ALA A 128 23.32 -7.33 -2.79
CA ALA A 128 21.91 -6.94 -2.78
C ALA A 128 21.73 -5.44 -2.55
N PHE A 129 20.62 -4.93 -3.05
CA PHE A 129 20.14 -3.56 -2.83
C PHE A 129 19.18 -3.55 -1.64
N TYR A 130 19.53 -2.81 -0.60
CA TYR A 130 18.73 -2.70 0.61
C TYR A 130 17.88 -1.44 0.53
N PHE A 131 16.56 -1.58 0.50
CA PHE A 131 15.62 -0.46 0.53
C PHE A 131 15.02 -0.31 1.92
N ASN A 132 14.99 0.91 2.43
CA ASN A 132 14.26 1.20 3.67
C ASN A 132 12.77 1.18 3.35
N VAL A 133 11.99 0.36 4.05
CA VAL A 133 10.54 0.24 3.83
C VAL A 133 9.85 1.60 3.97
N ALA A 134 10.31 2.46 4.89
CA ALA A 134 9.77 3.81 5.07
C ALA A 134 9.98 4.76 3.86
N ASN A 135 10.87 4.41 2.93
CA ASN A 135 11.27 5.28 1.81
C ASN A 135 10.74 4.81 0.46
N ILE A 136 10.02 3.69 0.43
CA ILE A 136 9.40 3.09 -0.76
C ILE A 136 7.94 2.75 -0.47
N ASP A 137 7.11 2.70 -1.51
CA ASP A 137 5.79 2.09 -1.44
C ASP A 137 5.77 0.84 -2.32
N SER A 138 4.76 -0.01 -2.10
CA SER A 138 4.48 -1.19 -2.94
C SER A 138 3.13 -1.07 -3.63
N TYR A 139 3.06 -1.54 -4.86
CA TYR A 139 1.83 -1.66 -5.62
C TYR A 139 1.73 -3.07 -6.21
N VAL A 140 0.67 -3.80 -5.86
CA VAL A 140 0.36 -5.12 -6.41
C VAL A 140 -0.27 -4.92 -7.79
N LEU A 141 0.29 -5.55 -8.82
CA LEU A 141 -0.26 -5.42 -10.17
C LEU A 141 -1.66 -6.03 -10.23
N GLY A 142 -2.62 -5.24 -10.73
CA GLY A 142 -4.03 -5.64 -10.82
C GLY A 142 -4.88 -5.31 -9.60
N SER A 143 -4.30 -4.78 -8.50
CA SER A 143 -5.05 -4.48 -7.27
C SER A 143 -5.83 -3.17 -7.28
N ALA A 144 -5.94 -2.47 -8.42
CA ALA A 144 -6.65 -1.18 -8.50
C ALA A 144 -8.13 -1.25 -8.08
N SER A 145 -8.74 -2.44 -8.08
CA SER A 145 -10.10 -2.68 -7.59
C SER A 145 -10.19 -2.89 -6.07
N GLN A 146 -9.06 -3.11 -5.40
CA GLN A 146 -8.99 -3.36 -3.96
C GLN A 146 -8.97 -2.02 -3.21
N MET A 147 -10.13 -1.63 -2.68
CA MET A 147 -10.26 -0.42 -1.86
C MET A 147 -10.05 -0.75 -0.38
N LEU A 148 -9.25 0.06 0.33
CA LEU A 148 -9.19 -0.01 1.80
C LEU A 148 -10.59 0.27 2.36
N ALA A 149 -11.04 -0.51 3.36
CA ALA A 149 -12.37 -0.42 3.95
C ALA A 149 -12.64 0.86 4.78
N ALA A 150 -11.86 1.92 4.57
CA ALA A 150 -11.88 3.14 5.36
C ALA A 150 -11.91 4.37 4.47
N GLU A 151 -12.99 4.54 3.70
CA GLU A 151 -13.42 5.87 3.27
C GLU A 151 -14.88 6.05 3.65
N GLY A 152 -15.20 7.26 4.14
CA GLY A 152 -16.54 7.66 4.57
C GLY A 152 -17.56 7.65 3.43
N PRO A 153 -18.68 8.40 3.54
CA PRO A 153 -19.70 8.39 2.49
C PRO A 153 -19.07 8.62 1.12
N LYS A 154 -19.44 7.77 0.16
CA LYS A 154 -18.92 7.66 -1.21
C LYS A 154 -18.75 9.02 -1.91
N GLU A 155 -17.70 9.74 -1.61
CA GLU A 155 -17.26 10.85 -2.44
C GLU A 155 -16.47 10.21 -3.57
N GLN A 156 -17.11 10.19 -4.74
CA GLN A 156 -16.53 9.64 -5.96
C GLN A 156 -15.18 10.34 -6.19
N PRO A 157 -14.07 9.58 -6.29
CA PRO A 157 -12.75 10.18 -6.47
C PRO A 157 -12.77 11.05 -7.74
N VAL A 158 -12.22 12.25 -7.62
CA VAL A 158 -12.12 13.23 -8.72
C VAL A 158 -11.25 12.62 -9.81
N THR A 159 -11.86 12.11 -10.88
CA THR A 159 -11.14 11.59 -12.04
C THR A 159 -10.70 12.74 -12.95
N LEU A 160 -9.70 12.49 -13.79
CA LEU A 160 -9.21 13.46 -14.77
C LEU A 160 -10.31 13.86 -15.78
N GLU A 161 -11.21 12.92 -16.11
CA GLU A 161 -12.40 13.18 -16.92
C GLU A 161 -13.42 14.05 -16.18
N TYR A 162 -13.63 13.80 -14.88
CA TYR A 162 -14.52 14.60 -14.04
C TYR A 162 -14.06 16.06 -13.96
N ARG A 163 -12.74 16.32 -13.92
CA ARG A 163 -12.20 17.68 -13.99
C ARG A 163 -12.64 18.43 -15.25
N GLY A 164 -12.56 17.79 -16.41
CA GLY A 164 -12.96 18.41 -17.68
C GLY A 164 -14.44 18.79 -17.71
N VAL A 165 -15.30 17.92 -17.17
CA VAL A 165 -16.75 18.17 -17.05
C VAL A 165 -17.03 19.35 -16.13
N VAL A 166 -16.37 19.42 -14.96
CA VAL A 166 -16.55 20.53 -14.01
C VAL A 166 -16.06 21.86 -14.59
N GLU A 167 -14.93 21.86 -15.30
CA GLU A 167 -14.40 23.06 -15.97
C GLU A 167 -15.36 23.57 -17.06
N GLN A 168 -15.98 22.66 -17.81
CA GLN A 168 -17.01 23.03 -18.79
C GLN A 168 -18.25 23.62 -18.10
N GLN A 169 -18.77 22.98 -17.05
CA GLN A 169 -19.93 23.48 -16.30
C GLN A 169 -19.66 24.86 -15.68
N LEU A 170 -18.46 25.08 -15.14
CA LEU A 170 -18.05 26.39 -14.62
C LEU A 170 -17.99 27.45 -15.72
N THR A 171 -17.56 27.07 -16.93
CA THR A 171 -17.52 27.98 -18.07
C THR A 171 -18.92 28.37 -18.55
N GLU A 172 -19.83 27.40 -18.63
CA GLU A 172 -21.24 27.64 -18.97
C GLU A 172 -21.93 28.53 -17.92
N MET A 173 -21.71 28.25 -16.64
CA MET A 173 -22.23 29.05 -15.54
C MET A 173 -21.69 30.48 -15.59
N LYS A 174 -20.40 30.65 -15.89
CA LYS A 174 -19.78 31.98 -16.05
C LYS A 174 -20.43 32.77 -17.19
N MET A 175 -20.67 32.16 -18.35
CA MET A 175 -21.34 32.84 -19.47
C MET A 175 -22.75 33.28 -19.11
N LEU A 176 -23.50 32.43 -18.40
CA LEU A 176 -24.86 32.74 -17.97
C LEU A 176 -24.88 33.91 -16.98
N VAL A 177 -23.98 33.92 -15.99
CA VAL A 177 -23.87 35.02 -15.02
C VAL A 177 -23.45 36.33 -15.71
N MET A 178 -22.51 36.30 -16.64
CA MET A 178 -22.11 37.49 -17.39
C MET A 178 -23.25 38.05 -18.25
N SER A 179 -24.04 37.18 -18.89
CA SER A 179 -25.22 37.60 -19.65
C SER A 179 -26.29 38.23 -18.75
N MET A 180 -26.52 37.67 -17.56
CA MET A 180 -27.42 38.27 -16.58
C MET A 180 -26.91 39.63 -16.09
N ALA A 181 -25.62 39.77 -15.84
CA ALA A 181 -25.00 41.04 -15.44
C ALA A 181 -25.19 42.11 -16.52
N GLN A 182 -24.92 41.80 -17.79
CA GLN A 182 -25.11 42.73 -18.91
C GLN A 182 -26.57 43.20 -19.01
N ARG A 183 -27.53 42.28 -18.89
CA ARG A 183 -28.95 42.64 -18.94
C ARG A 183 -29.39 43.52 -17.77
N LEU A 184 -28.79 43.35 -16.60
CA LEU A 184 -29.05 44.21 -15.44
C LEU A 184 -28.48 45.61 -15.67
N GLU A 185 -27.26 45.72 -16.20
CA GLU A 185 -26.66 47.01 -16.58
C GLU A 185 -27.52 47.75 -17.61
N ASP A 186 -28.03 47.05 -18.63
CA ASP A 186 -28.91 47.64 -19.64
C ASP A 186 -30.22 48.15 -19.03
N ILE A 187 -30.80 47.43 -18.06
CA ILE A 187 -32.03 47.86 -17.37
C ILE A 187 -31.76 49.07 -16.48
N ASP A 188 -30.66 49.07 -15.73
CA ASP A 188 -30.27 50.19 -14.87
C ASP A 188 -30.00 51.47 -15.67
N ALA A 189 -29.39 51.35 -16.86
CA ALA A 189 -29.17 52.48 -17.76
C ALA A 189 -30.49 53.09 -18.27
N ASN A 190 -31.47 52.25 -18.63
CA ASN A 190 -32.79 52.71 -19.11
C ASN A 190 -33.68 53.29 -18.01
N LEU A 191 -33.36 53.08 -16.73
CA LEU A 191 -34.08 53.65 -15.58
C LEU A 191 -33.53 55.02 -15.14
N GLN A 192 -32.38 55.45 -15.68
CA GLN A 192 -31.74 56.73 -15.37
C GLN A 192 -32.04 57.84 -16.40
N ASP A 193 -32.75 57.53 -17.49
CA ASP A 193 -33.35 58.47 -18.46
C ASP A 193 -34.83 58.73 -18.15
#